data_AF-A0A967U065-F1
#
_entry.id   AF-A0A967U065-F1
#
_cell.length_a   1.000
_cell.length_b   1.000
_cell.length_c   1.000
_cell.angle_alpha   90.00
_cell.angle_beta   90.00
_cell.angle_gamma   90.00
#
_symmetry.space_group_name_H-M   'P 1'
#
loop_
_entity.id
_entity.type
_entity.pdbx_description
1 polymer ?
#
loop_
_entity_poly.entity_id
_entity_poly.type
_entity_poly.pdbx_seq_one_letter_code
_entity_poly.pdbx_strand_id
1 'polypeptide(L)'
;LDENGKRYKAFTVMGPWPKLIQALEAEVPRPFAVCFEASSGYGFLYEALSRIARRVVVAHPGQLRLIFRSKRKNDRVDAEKLAKLLFLDEV
;
A
#
# COMPACT_ATOMS: atom_id res chain seq x y z
N LEU A 1 2.74 -6.46 -6.24
CA LEU A 1 3.81 -7.38 -6.66
C LEU A 1 3.15 -8.63 -7.21
N ASP A 2 3.82 -9.43 -8.03
CA ASP A 2 3.34 -10.77 -8.40
C ASP A 2 3.67 -11.79 -7.30
N GLU A 3 3.35 -13.06 -7.50
CA GLU A 3 3.62 -14.13 -6.54
C GLU A 3 5.12 -14.35 -6.26
N ASN A 4 6.01 -13.82 -7.11
CA ASN A 4 7.46 -13.93 -6.96
C ASN A 4 8.09 -12.67 -6.32
N GLY A 5 7.26 -11.74 -5.84
CA GLY A 5 7.73 -10.48 -5.26
C GLY A 5 8.27 -9.48 -6.28
N LYS A 6 8.10 -9.75 -7.59
CA LYS A 6 8.50 -8.84 -8.66
C LYS A 6 7.41 -7.80 -8.91
N ARG A 7 7.82 -6.65 -9.44
CA ARG A 7 6.89 -5.57 -9.79
C ARG A 7 5.96 -6.04 -10.92
N TYR A 8 4.72 -6.35 -10.57
CA TYR A 8 3.62 -6.61 -11.50
C TYR A 8 3.13 -5.32 -12.18
N LYS A 9 2.75 -4.31 -11.38
CA LYS A 9 2.21 -3.04 -11.87
C LYS A 9 2.53 -1.91 -10.88
N ALA A 10 2.70 -0.69 -11.40
CA ALA A 10 2.83 0.53 -10.61
C ALA A 10 2.11 1.67 -11.33
N PHE A 11 1.23 2.37 -10.61
CA PHE A 11 0.44 3.47 -11.15
C PHE A 11 0.08 4.46 -10.04
N THR A 12 -0.26 5.69 -10.44
CA THR A 12 -0.68 6.76 -9.53
C THR A 12 -2.14 7.07 -9.78
N VAL A 13 -2.94 7.12 -8.70
CA VAL A 13 -4.34 7.55 -8.77
C VAL A 13 -4.47 8.91 -8.11
N MET A 14 -4.85 9.91 -8.89
CA MET A 14 -5.17 11.24 -8.40
C MET A 14 -6.68 11.37 -8.19
N GLY A 15 -7.11 11.73 -6.97
CA GLY A 15 -8.50 11.98 -6.64
C GLY A 15 -8.91 11.38 -5.29
N PRO A 16 -10.23 11.30 -5.03
CA PRO A 16 -10.76 10.85 -3.74
C PRO A 16 -10.68 9.31 -3.58
N TRP A 17 -10.85 8.82 -2.36
CA TRP A 17 -10.77 7.38 -2.06
C TRP A 17 -11.65 6.48 -2.92
N PRO A 18 -12.91 6.82 -3.27
CA PRO A 18 -13.70 5.98 -4.15
C PRO A 18 -13.04 5.72 -5.51
N LYS A 19 -12.31 6.70 -6.05
CA LYS A 19 -11.56 6.54 -7.30
C LYS A 19 -10.37 5.60 -7.14
N LEU A 20 -9.70 5.64 -5.98
CA LEU A 20 -8.65 4.68 -5.65
C LEU A 20 -9.20 3.26 -5.57
N ILE A 21 -10.33 3.06 -4.88
CA ILE A 21 -10.97 1.74 -4.77
C ILE A 21 -11.36 1.20 -6.15
N GLN A 22 -12.01 2.01 -7.00
CA GLN A 22 -12.37 1.62 -8.37
C GLN A 22 -11.13 1.24 -9.20
N ALA A 23 -10.06 2.02 -9.10
CA ALA A 23 -8.82 1.72 -9.82
C ALA A 23 -8.19 0.41 -9.31
N LEU A 24 -8.22 0.13 -8.01
CA LEU A 24 -7.72 -1.14 -7.47
C LEU A 24 -8.55 -2.33 -7.96
N GLU A 25 -9.88 -2.21 -7.97
CA GLU A 25 -10.77 -3.27 -8.44
C GLU A 25 -10.62 -3.56 -9.94
N ALA A 26 -10.36 -2.52 -10.75
CA ALA A 26 -10.14 -2.68 -12.19
C ALA A 26 -8.74 -3.22 -12.53
N GLU A 27 -7.72 -2.80 -11.79
CA GLU A 27 -6.33 -2.96 -12.21
C GLU A 27 -5.53 -4.03 -11.43
N VAL A 28 -6.05 -4.50 -10.29
CA VAL A 28 -5.35 -5.46 -9.41
C VAL A 28 -6.14 -6.77 -9.32
N PRO A 29 -5.59 -7.88 -9.86
CA PRO A 29 -6.24 -9.19 -9.74
C PRO A 29 -6.46 -9.59 -8.27
N ARG A 30 -7.65 -10.14 -7.98
CA ARG A 30 -7.94 -10.75 -6.68
C ARG A 30 -7.45 -12.20 -6.66
N PRO A 31 -6.98 -12.70 -5.50
CA PRO A 31 -6.82 -12.01 -4.22
C PRO A 31 -5.55 -11.14 -4.17
N PHE A 32 -5.60 -10.02 -3.44
CA PHE A 32 -4.40 -9.18 -3.18
C PHE A 32 -4.35 -8.72 -1.72
N ALA A 33 -3.15 -8.33 -1.28
CA ALA A 33 -2.90 -7.70 0.01
C ALA A 33 -2.44 -6.24 -0.19
N VAL A 34 -2.74 -5.36 0.77
CA VAL A 34 -2.40 -3.93 0.72
C VAL A 34 -1.69 -3.51 2.00
N CYS A 35 -0.70 -2.63 1.86
CA CYS A 35 -0.02 -1.98 2.96
C CYS A 35 0.08 -0.47 2.69
N PHE A 36 -0.17 0.34 3.72
CA PHE A 36 0.01 1.80 3.66
C PHE A 36 0.48 2.35 5.01
N GLU A 37 1.16 3.50 5.02
CA GLU A 37 1.62 4.18 6.23
C GLU A 37 0.44 4.81 7.00
N ALA A 38 0.43 4.66 8.32
CA ALA A 38 -0.58 5.31 9.17
C ALA A 38 -0.54 6.85 9.02
N SER A 39 -1.69 7.45 8.73
CA SER A 39 -1.89 8.90 8.64
C SER A 39 -3.14 9.38 9.39
N SER A 40 -3.30 10.67 9.64
CA SER A 40 -4.48 11.16 10.36
C SER A 40 -5.78 10.77 9.63
N GLY A 41 -6.68 10.06 10.32
CA GLY A 41 -7.96 9.66 9.75
C GLY A 41 -7.92 8.43 8.82
N TYR A 42 -6.86 7.61 8.89
CA TYR A 42 -6.73 6.43 8.02
C TYR A 42 -7.83 5.36 8.18
N GLY A 43 -8.64 5.41 9.24
CA GLY A 43 -9.68 4.41 9.53
C GLY A 43 -10.66 4.19 8.37
N PHE A 44 -11.12 5.27 7.72
CA PHE A 44 -12.01 5.16 6.57
C PHE A 44 -11.38 4.42 5.39
N LEU A 45 -10.08 4.65 5.14
CA LEU A 45 -9.35 3.97 4.07
C LEU A 45 -9.13 2.49 4.43
N TYR A 46 -8.81 2.19 5.69
CA TYR A 46 -8.68 0.82 6.18
C TYR A 46 -9.98 0.03 5.98
N GLU A 47 -11.13 0.59 6.39
CA GLU A 47 -12.43 -0.05 6.22
C GLU A 47 -12.78 -0.28 4.74
N ALA A 48 -12.53 0.71 3.88
CA ALA A 48 -12.79 0.59 2.45
C ALA A 48 -11.93 -0.50 1.78
N LEU A 49 -10.64 -0.54 2.10
CA LEU A 49 -9.71 -1.55 1.57
C LEU A 49 -10.04 -2.95 2.08
N SER A 50 -10.47 -3.08 3.34
CA SER A 50 -10.79 -4.37 3.97
C SER A 50 -11.97 -5.09 3.30
N ARG A 51 -12.79 -4.38 2.51
CA ARG A 51 -13.88 -4.97 1.73
C ARG A 51 -13.42 -5.63 0.42
N ILE A 52 -12.25 -5.26 -0.08
CA ILE A 52 -11.78 -5.68 -1.42
C ILE A 52 -10.45 -6.45 -1.39
N ALA A 53 -9.62 -6.23 -0.36
CA ALA A 53 -8.35 -6.89 -0.17
C ALA A 53 -8.47 -8.08 0.78
N ARG A 54 -7.66 -9.12 0.56
CA ARG A 54 -7.56 -10.27 1.47
C ARG A 54 -6.91 -9.89 2.81
N ARG A 55 -5.97 -8.95 2.78
CA ARG A 55 -5.20 -8.48 3.94
C ARG A 55 -4.92 -6.99 3.79
N VAL A 56 -5.14 -6.23 4.85
CA VAL A 56 -4.82 -4.81 4.93
C VAL A 56 -3.90 -4.59 6.12
N VAL A 57 -2.71 -4.04 5.86
CA VAL A 57 -1.73 -3.74 6.90
C VAL A 57 -1.51 -2.23 6.96
N VAL A 58 -1.53 -1.69 8.17
CA VAL A 58 -1.24 -0.27 8.43
C VAL A 58 0.15 -0.20 9.07
N ALA A 59 1.12 0.29 8.30
CA ALA A 59 2.51 0.37 8.73
C ALA A 59 2.71 1.52 9.72
N HIS A 60 3.44 1.27 10.81
CA HIS A 60 3.71 2.27 11.83
C HIS A 60 4.75 3.29 11.33
N PRO A 61 4.44 4.61 11.33
CA PRO A 61 5.31 5.63 10.73
C PRO A 61 6.67 5.72 11.42
N GLY A 62 6.73 5.44 12.73
CA GLY A 62 7.99 5.37 13.47
C GLY A 62 8.91 4.24 12.99
N GLN A 63 8.35 3.07 12.65
CA GLN A 63 9.11 1.89 12.21
C GLN A 63 9.59 2.07 10.78
N LEU A 64 8.73 2.60 9.89
CA LEU A 64 9.15 2.95 8.53
C LEU A 64 10.28 3.97 8.50
N ARG A 65 10.25 4.96 9.40
CA ARG A 65 11.36 5.90 9.54
C ARG A 65 12.66 5.24 9.97
N LEU A 66 12.64 4.13 10.70
CA LEU A 66 13.86 3.40 11.08
C LEU A 66 14.44 2.62 9.89
N ILE A 67 13.57 2.01 9.09
CA ILE A 67 13.96 1.19 7.93
C ILE A 67 14.38 2.07 6.73
N PHE A 68 13.71 3.21 6.53
CA PHE A 68 13.84 4.03 5.33
C PHE A 68 14.27 5.48 5.60
N ARG A 69 15.20 5.71 6.53
CA ARG A 69 15.79 7.04 6.78
C ARG A 69 16.34 7.65 5.48
N SER A 70 15.53 8.46 4.81
CA SER A 70 15.87 9.19 3.60
C SER A 70 15.49 10.65 3.78
N LYS A 71 16.38 11.57 3.37
CA LYS A 71 16.08 13.01 3.32
C LYS A 71 15.12 13.38 2.18
N ARG A 72 14.83 12.44 1.27
CA ARG A 72 13.96 12.63 0.10
C ARG A 72 12.79 11.65 0.18
N LYS A 73 11.60 12.16 0.52
CA LYS A 73 10.34 11.42 0.37
C LYS A 73 9.98 11.32 -1.11
N ASN A 74 9.57 10.14 -1.54
CA ASN A 74 9.09 9.90 -2.90
C ASN A 74 8.02 8.84 -2.83
N ASP A 75 6.76 9.24 -2.94
CA ASP A 75 5.59 8.38 -2.74
C ASP A 75 5.67 7.08 -3.56
N ARG A 76 6.24 7.12 -4.77
CA ARG A 76 6.41 5.93 -5.61
C ARG A 76 7.43 4.95 -5.02
N VAL A 77 8.55 5.47 -4.50
CA VAL A 77 9.60 4.66 -3.88
C VAL A 77 9.10 4.10 -2.54
N ASP A 78 8.39 4.91 -1.77
CA ASP A 78 7.83 4.52 -0.47
C ASP A 78 6.73 3.46 -0.64
N ALA A 79 5.86 3.58 -1.65
CA ALA A 79 4.88 2.56 -1.99
C ALA A 79 5.53 1.22 -2.41
N GLU A 80 6.62 1.27 -3.20
CA GLU A 80 7.35 0.05 -3.58
C GLU A 80 8.00 -0.64 -2.37
N LYS A 81 8.59 0.14 -1.47
CA LYS A 81 9.18 -0.36 -0.23
C LYS A 81 8.15 -1.04 0.66
N LEU A 82 6.99 -0.41 0.86
CA LEU A 82 5.88 -0.98 1.62
C LEU A 82 5.36 -2.27 0.99
N ALA A 83 5.24 -2.31 -0.34
CA ALA A 83 4.81 -3.52 -1.04
C ALA A 83 5.78 -4.69 -0.82
N LYS A 84 7.11 -4.41 -0.78
CA LYS A 84 8.13 -5.43 -0.51
C LYS A 84 8.11 -5.91 0.94
N LEU A 85 8.00 -4.99 1.91
CA LEU A 85 7.87 -5.38 3.32
C LEU A 85 6.63 -6.24 3.53
N LEU A 86 5.50 -5.89 2.91
CA LEU A 86 4.27 -6.68 2.98
C LEU A 86 4.45 -8.08 2.40
N PHE A 87 5.17 -8.20 1.28
CA PHE A 87 5.44 -9.49 0.66
C PHE A 87 6.33 -10.38 1.55
N LEU A 88 7.28 -9.78 2.27
CA LEU A 88 8.20 -10.48 3.16
C LEU A 88 7.61 -10.72 4.57
N ASP A 89 6.41 -10.21 4.85
CA ASP A 89 5.79 -10.22 6.18
C ASP A 89 6.56 -9.42 7.26
N GLU A 90 7.22 -8.33 6.85
CA GLU A 90 8.13 -7.50 7.66
C GLU A 90 7.59 -6.07 7.89
N VAL A 91 6.25 -5.91 7.93
CA VAL A 91 5.59 -4.60 8.04
C VAL A 91 5.28 -4.23 9.47
#